data_AF-A0A0S8K083-F1
#
_entry.id   AF-A0A0S8K083-F1
#
_cell.length_a   1.000
_cell.length_b   1.000
_cell.length_c   1.000
_cell.angle_alpha   90.00
_cell.angle_beta   90.00
_cell.angle_gamma   90.00
#
_symmetry.space_group_name_H-M   'P 1'
#
loop_
_entity.id
_entity.type
_entity.pdbx_description
1 polymer ?
#
loop_
_entity_poly.entity_id
_entity_poly.type
_entity_poly.pdbx_seq_one_letter_code
_entity_poly.pdbx_strand_id
1 'polypeptide(L)'
;MLKLIEGYAWIIKLVLLGALFAGGWWLGDSLKQGEWDAARVKELAEFNRAIEDANAKVLAAERASAEKASQVSAKYQKKLQEKDREKAAAIADAESRGLWVNVSSGSPGTEVPGTTACTCGSNGETRARLSEKTSRDLIALLNEADRAVEQLNACQDMLQKERNK
;
A
#
# COMPACT_ATOMS: atom_id res chain seq x y z
N MET A 1 -16.41 45.61 85.55
CA MET A 1 -16.68 45.44 84.10
C MET A 1 -15.56 45.95 83.20
N LEU A 2 -14.79 47.00 83.56
CA LEU A 2 -13.69 47.51 82.72
C LEU A 2 -12.52 46.51 82.48
N LYS A 3 -12.14 45.71 83.48
CA LYS A 3 -11.01 44.75 83.33
C LYS A 3 -11.27 43.57 82.38
N LEU A 4 -12.54 43.27 82.08
CA LEU A 4 -12.88 42.23 81.09
C LEU A 4 -12.63 42.72 79.65
N ILE A 5 -12.68 44.03 79.43
CA ILE A 5 -12.55 44.65 78.10
C ILE A 5 -11.07 44.73 77.71
N GLU A 6 -10.17 45.05 78.65
CA GLU A 6 -8.72 45.04 78.41
C GLU A 6 -8.18 43.64 78.11
N GLY A 7 -8.73 42.61 78.77
CA GLY A 7 -8.39 41.21 78.48
C GLY A 7 -8.84 40.74 77.10
N TYR A 8 -9.91 41.32 76.53
CA TYR A 8 -10.38 40.94 75.19
C TYR A 8 -9.65 41.72 74.07
N ALA A 9 -9.15 42.92 74.38
CA ALA A 9 -8.41 43.76 73.44
C ALA A 9 -7.12 43.09 72.92
N TRP A 10 -6.44 42.26 73.71
CA TRP A 10 -5.24 41.53 73.26
C TRP A 10 -5.60 40.37 72.30
N ILE A 11 -6.72 39.68 72.55
CA ILE A 11 -7.21 38.58 71.70
C ILE A 11 -7.57 39.13 70.32
N ILE A 12 -8.29 40.25 70.28
CA ILE A 12 -8.66 40.91 69.02
C ILE A 12 -7.40 41.27 68.22
N LYS A 13 -6.37 41.85 68.86
CA LYS A 13 -5.11 42.19 68.19
C LYS A 13 -4.39 40.97 67.61
N LEU A 14 -4.37 39.85 68.34
CA LEU A 14 -3.78 38.61 67.84
C LEU A 14 -4.54 38.03 66.64
N VAL A 15 -5.87 38.05 66.70
CA VAL A 15 -6.72 37.60 65.58
C VAL A 15 -6.48 38.47 64.34
N LEU A 16 -6.37 39.79 64.52
CA LEU A 16 -6.11 40.74 63.44
C LEU A 16 -4.72 40.53 62.83
N LEU A 17 -3.71 40.28 63.66
CA LEU A 17 -2.35 39.95 63.20
C LEU A 17 -2.32 38.62 62.42
N GLY A 18 -3.03 37.60 62.90
CA GLY A 18 -3.17 36.32 62.23
C GLY A 18 -3.87 36.43 60.87
N ALA A 19 -4.92 37.25 60.80
CA ALA A 19 -5.65 37.52 59.56
C ALA A 19 -4.79 38.27 58.53
N LEU A 20 -4.00 39.25 58.96
CA LEU A 20 -3.07 39.97 58.08
C LEU A 20 -1.96 39.05 57.55
N PHE A 21 -1.42 38.17 58.40
CA PHE A 21 -0.39 37.21 57.99
C PHE A 21 -0.94 36.19 56.99
N ALA A 22 -2.11 35.60 57.27
CA ALA A 22 -2.76 34.65 56.37
C ALA A 22 -3.15 35.30 55.04
N GLY A 23 -3.68 36.52 55.08
CA GLY A 23 -4.03 37.30 53.88
C GLY A 23 -2.80 37.61 53.03
N GLY A 24 -1.69 38.05 53.65
CA GLY A 24 -0.43 38.32 52.95
C GLY A 24 0.20 37.07 52.33
N TRP A 25 0.13 35.93 53.04
CA TRP A 25 0.61 34.64 52.54
C TRP A 25 -0.18 34.19 51.30
N TRP A 26 -1.51 34.25 51.36
CA TRP A 26 -2.38 33.79 50.27
C TRP A 26 -2.25 34.67 49.02
N LEU A 27 -2.14 35.99 49.18
CA LEU A 27 -1.92 36.91 48.07
C LEU A 27 -0.53 36.74 47.44
N GLY A 28 0.50 36.54 48.28
CA GLY A 28 1.87 36.35 47.81
C GLY A 28 2.07 35.04 47.04
N ASP A 29 1.43 33.96 47.50
CA ASP A 29 1.47 32.65 46.82
C ASP A 29 0.71 32.69 45.49
N SER A 30 -0.48 33.31 45.47
CA SER A 30 -1.30 33.43 44.25
C SER A 30 -0.61 34.25 43.14
N LEU A 31 0.05 35.35 43.50
CA LEU A 31 0.76 36.20 42.53
C LEU A 31 1.99 35.51 41.95
N LYS A 32 2.75 34.81 42.80
CA LYS A 32 3.92 34.04 42.34
C LYS A 32 3.48 32.88 41.48
N GLN A 33 2.51 32.06 41.90
CA GLN A 33 2.05 30.93 41.09
C GLN A 33 1.56 31.36 39.71
N GLY A 34 0.82 32.47 39.61
CA GLY A 34 0.32 32.98 38.33
C GLY A 34 1.42 33.33 37.31
N GLU A 35 2.52 33.96 37.73
CA GLU A 35 3.64 34.27 36.83
C GLU A 35 4.42 33.02 36.41
N TRP A 36 4.66 32.10 37.36
CA TRP A 36 5.36 30.85 37.11
C TRP A 36 4.56 29.92 36.18
N ASP A 37 3.24 29.83 36.38
CA ASP A 37 2.35 29.05 35.53
C ASP A 37 2.22 29.65 34.13
N ALA A 38 2.13 30.98 34.02
CA ALA A 38 2.07 31.65 32.73
C ALA A 38 3.34 31.44 31.88
N ALA A 39 4.52 31.43 32.52
CA ALA A 39 5.78 31.11 31.85
C ALA A 39 5.81 29.64 31.39
N ARG A 40 5.38 28.71 32.25
CA ARG A 40 5.31 27.27 31.92
C ARG A 40 4.33 26.97 30.80
N VAL A 41 3.16 27.59 30.80
CA VAL A 41 2.15 27.39 29.74
C VAL A 41 2.68 27.86 28.39
N LYS A 42 3.43 28.96 28.33
CA LYS A 42 4.07 29.43 27.09
C LYS A 42 5.13 28.45 26.60
N GLU A 43 6.00 27.99 27.49
CA GLU A 43 7.03 26.99 27.16
C GLU A 43 6.40 25.69 26.64
N LEU A 44 5.39 25.15 27.33
CA LEU A 44 4.66 23.96 26.88
C LEU A 44 3.95 24.19 25.54
N ALA A 45 3.38 25.37 25.30
CA ALA A 45 2.73 25.69 24.03
C ALA A 45 3.72 25.73 22.87
N GLU A 46 4.93 26.26 23.07
CA GLU A 46 6.00 26.25 22.07
C GLU A 46 6.50 24.83 21.78
N PHE A 47 6.71 24.02 22.81
CA PHE A 47 7.08 22.61 22.66
C PHE A 47 5.99 21.82 21.92
N ASN A 48 4.71 22.01 22.28
CA ASN A 48 3.60 21.32 21.61
C ASN A 48 3.51 21.72 20.14
N ARG A 49 3.71 23.00 19.80
CA ARG A 49 3.77 23.44 18.39
C ARG A 49 4.91 22.79 17.62
N ALA A 50 6.10 22.69 18.21
CA ALA A 50 7.23 22.02 17.56
C ALA A 50 6.96 20.53 17.31
N ILE A 51 6.27 19.86 18.25
CA ILE A 51 5.85 18.45 18.10
C ILE A 51 4.77 18.32 17.02
N GLU A 52 3.78 19.21 16.99
CA GLU A 52 2.75 19.22 15.95
C GLU A 52 3.35 19.43 14.55
N ASP A 53 4.28 20.36 14.39
CA ASP A 53 4.97 20.60 13.12
C ASP A 53 5.81 19.41 12.68
N ALA A 54 6.46 18.71 13.62
CA ALA A 54 7.20 17.49 13.33
C ALA A 54 6.26 16.36 12.89
N ASN A 55 5.15 16.15 13.62
CA ASN A 55 4.15 15.15 13.30
C ASN A 55 3.46 15.42 11.96
N ALA A 56 3.16 16.68 11.63
CA ALA A 56 2.56 17.07 10.36
C ALA A 56 3.45 16.68 9.17
N LYS A 57 4.77 16.86 9.30
CA LYS A 57 5.74 16.45 8.26
C LYS A 57 5.80 14.93 8.10
N VAL A 58 5.80 14.18 9.20
CA VAL A 58 5.77 12.71 9.17
C VAL A 58 4.48 12.20 8.52
N LEU A 59 3.32 12.72 8.94
CA LEU A 59 2.03 12.37 8.36
C LEU A 59 1.93 12.68 6.86
N ALA A 60 2.51 13.79 6.41
CA ALA A 60 2.57 14.11 4.98
C ALA A 60 3.42 13.11 4.20
N ALA A 61 4.57 12.71 4.75
CA ALA A 61 5.43 11.69 4.15
C ALA A 61 4.77 10.30 4.13
N GLU A 62 4.08 9.92 5.20
CA GLU A 62 3.31 8.69 5.30
C GLU A 62 2.14 8.66 4.32
N ARG A 63 1.41 9.77 4.16
CA ARG A 63 0.34 9.86 3.15
C ARG A 63 0.88 9.73 1.74
N ALA A 64 2.01 10.38 1.43
CA ALA A 64 2.63 10.28 0.12
C ALA A 64 3.15 8.87 -0.18
N SER A 65 3.68 8.14 0.83
CA SER A 65 4.12 6.76 0.66
C SER A 65 2.93 5.80 0.53
N ALA A 66 1.87 5.98 1.32
CA ALA A 66 0.63 5.22 1.23
C ALA A 66 -0.07 5.41 -0.12
N GLU A 67 -0.10 6.65 -0.64
CA GLU A 67 -0.68 6.92 -1.95
C GLU A 67 0.11 6.22 -3.06
N LYS A 68 1.45 6.29 -3.04
CA LYS A 68 2.30 5.55 -4.00
C LYS A 68 2.07 4.05 -3.91
N ALA A 69 1.98 3.48 -2.71
CA ALA A 69 1.69 2.07 -2.52
C ALA A 69 0.31 1.69 -3.08
N SER A 70 -0.71 2.53 -2.86
CA SER A 70 -2.06 2.33 -3.40
C SER A 70 -2.13 2.42 -4.92
N GLN A 71 -1.36 3.32 -5.54
CA GLN A 71 -1.29 3.43 -6.99
C GLN A 71 -0.59 2.22 -7.61
N VAL A 72 0.47 1.73 -6.99
CA VAL A 72 1.18 0.51 -7.43
C VAL A 72 0.27 -0.70 -7.30
N SER A 73 -0.42 -0.87 -6.17
CA SER A 73 -1.33 -2.00 -5.98
C SER A 73 -2.52 -1.95 -6.95
N ALA A 74 -3.11 -0.78 -7.19
CA ALA A 74 -4.18 -0.61 -8.16
C ALA A 74 -3.72 -0.91 -9.60
N LYS A 75 -2.54 -0.44 -10.00
CA LYS A 75 -1.95 -0.77 -11.31
C LYS A 75 -1.66 -2.27 -11.44
N TYR A 76 -1.17 -2.90 -10.37
CA TYR A 76 -0.91 -4.33 -10.36
C TYR A 76 -2.19 -5.15 -10.49
N GLN A 77 -3.24 -4.82 -9.73
CA GLN A 77 -4.54 -5.48 -9.82
C GLN A 77 -5.18 -5.32 -11.20
N LYS A 78 -5.08 -4.14 -11.81
CA LYS A 78 -5.57 -3.92 -13.19
C LYS A 78 -4.82 -4.79 -14.20
N LYS A 79 -3.48 -4.83 -14.12
CA LYS A 79 -2.67 -5.71 -14.98
C LYS A 79 -3.03 -7.18 -14.80
N LEU A 80 -3.28 -7.61 -13.57
CA LEU A 80 -3.70 -8.99 -13.29
C LEU A 80 -5.05 -9.30 -13.94
N GLN A 81 -6.03 -8.42 -13.78
CA GLN A 81 -7.36 -8.58 -14.40
C GLN A 81 -7.30 -8.55 -15.93
N GLU A 82 -6.48 -7.68 -16.51
CA GLU A 82 -6.26 -7.64 -17.97
C GLU A 82 -5.62 -8.95 -18.46
N LYS A 83 -4.60 -9.45 -17.77
CA LYS A 83 -3.94 -10.72 -18.08
C LYS A 83 -4.90 -11.91 -17.97
N ASP A 84 -5.72 -11.95 -16.93
CA ASP A 84 -6.70 -13.01 -16.73
C ASP A 84 -7.79 -12.96 -17.81
N ARG A 85 -8.23 -11.75 -18.20
CA ARG A 85 -9.21 -11.56 -19.27
C ARG A 85 -8.63 -11.95 -20.64
N GLU A 86 -7.39 -11.58 -20.94
CA GLU A 86 -6.69 -11.98 -22.16
C GLU A 86 -6.54 -13.50 -22.23
N LYS A 87 -6.12 -14.15 -21.14
CA LYS A 87 -6.02 -15.61 -21.06
C LYS A 87 -7.37 -16.29 -21.25
N ALA A 88 -8.41 -15.81 -20.57
CA ALA A 88 -9.76 -16.35 -20.73
C ALA A 88 -10.29 -16.19 -22.16
N ALA A 89 -10.04 -15.03 -22.79
CA ALA A 89 -10.41 -14.79 -24.18
C ALA A 89 -9.64 -15.70 -25.15
N ALA A 90 -8.33 -15.89 -24.93
CA ALA A 90 -7.52 -16.78 -25.76
C ALA A 90 -7.92 -18.25 -25.64
N ILE A 91 -8.28 -18.70 -24.43
CA ILE A 91 -8.82 -20.05 -24.20
C ILE A 91 -10.18 -20.21 -24.88
N ALA A 92 -11.08 -19.25 -24.72
CA ALA A 92 -12.41 -19.28 -25.36
C ALA A 92 -12.32 -19.24 -26.90
N ASP A 93 -11.39 -18.46 -27.47
CA ASP A 93 -11.15 -18.44 -28.91
C ASP A 93 -10.56 -19.78 -29.40
N ALA A 94 -9.63 -20.36 -28.64
CA ALA A 94 -9.08 -21.68 -28.94
C ALA A 94 -10.12 -22.81 -28.86
N GLU A 95 -11.05 -22.77 -27.89
CA GLU A 95 -12.14 -23.73 -27.75
C GLU A 95 -13.21 -23.58 -28.84
N SER A 96 -13.62 -22.33 -29.14
CA SER A 96 -14.70 -22.07 -30.09
C SER A 96 -14.28 -22.19 -31.55
N ARG A 97 -13.08 -21.71 -31.91
CA ARG A 97 -12.61 -21.70 -33.30
C ARG A 97 -11.67 -22.86 -33.61
N GLY A 98 -11.15 -23.54 -32.59
CA GLY A 98 -10.13 -24.56 -32.73
C GLY A 98 -8.75 -23.96 -32.98
N LEU A 99 -7.70 -24.64 -32.52
CA LEU A 99 -6.32 -24.24 -32.79
C LEU A 99 -5.89 -24.71 -34.18
N TRP A 100 -5.50 -23.79 -35.06
CA TRP A 100 -5.09 -24.08 -36.43
C TRP A 100 -3.60 -23.86 -36.56
N VAL A 101 -2.91 -24.82 -37.16
CA VAL A 101 -1.49 -24.67 -37.51
C VAL A 101 -1.39 -24.67 -39.04
N ASN A 102 -0.67 -23.68 -39.56
CA ASN A 102 -0.32 -23.64 -40.97
C ASN A 102 0.70 -24.76 -41.24
N VAL A 103 0.29 -25.78 -41.98
CA VAL A 103 1.20 -26.84 -42.41
C VAL A 103 1.71 -26.45 -43.78
N SER A 104 2.98 -26.05 -43.85
CA SER A 104 3.68 -26.05 -45.14
C SER A 104 3.85 -27.51 -45.54
N SER A 105 3.20 -27.94 -46.62
CA SER A 105 3.35 -29.28 -47.16
C SER A 105 4.77 -29.44 -47.69
N GLY A 106 5.68 -29.87 -46.82
CA GLY A 106 7.01 -30.31 -47.21
C GLY A 106 6.88 -31.58 -48.04
N SER A 107 7.19 -31.45 -49.34
CA SER A 107 7.59 -32.46 -50.34
C SER A 107 6.86 -33.84 -50.36
N PRO A 108 6.31 -34.28 -51.51
CA PRO A 108 5.70 -35.59 -51.64
C PRO A 108 6.79 -36.67 -51.67
N GLY A 109 6.98 -37.34 -50.53
CA GLY A 109 7.88 -38.48 -50.43
C GLY A 109 7.19 -39.60 -49.68
N THR A 110 6.28 -40.30 -50.35
CA THR A 110 6.05 -41.76 -50.36
C THR A 110 4.70 -42.01 -51.05
N GLU A 111 4.74 -42.40 -52.32
CA GLU A 111 3.55 -42.84 -53.06
C GLU A 111 3.03 -44.15 -52.45
N VAL A 112 1.79 -44.14 -51.96
CA VAL A 112 1.00 -45.35 -51.75
C VAL A 112 0.05 -45.45 -52.95
N PRO A 113 0.09 -46.53 -53.75
CA PRO A 113 -0.79 -46.64 -54.91
C PRO A 113 -2.20 -47.04 -54.44
N GLY A 114 -3.16 -46.14 -54.62
CA GLY A 114 -4.56 -46.36 -54.27
C GLY A 114 -5.48 -45.34 -54.92
N THR A 115 -5.86 -45.63 -56.17
CA THR A 115 -6.89 -45.00 -57.01
C THR A 115 -8.04 -44.34 -56.23
N THR A 116 -8.28 -43.04 -56.43
CA THR A 116 -9.39 -42.47 -57.23
C THR A 116 -9.31 -40.94 -57.19
N ALA A 117 -9.42 -40.29 -58.35
CA ALA A 117 -9.31 -38.86 -58.53
C ALA A 117 -10.46 -38.08 -57.85
N CYS A 118 -10.11 -36.96 -57.19
CA CYS A 118 -11.02 -35.85 -56.97
C CYS A 118 -10.23 -34.55 -57.10
N THR A 119 -10.34 -33.92 -58.26
CA THR A 119 -9.74 -32.61 -58.57
C THR A 119 -10.72 -31.52 -58.17
N CYS A 120 -10.42 -30.73 -57.15
CA CYS A 120 -10.92 -29.37 -56.97
C CYS A 120 -9.85 -28.56 -56.24
N GLY A 121 -9.03 -27.87 -57.02
CA GLY A 121 -8.06 -26.92 -56.51
C GLY A 121 -8.75 -25.67 -55.99
N SER A 122 -8.56 -25.41 -54.70
CA SER A 122 -8.64 -24.07 -54.11
C SER A 122 -7.35 -23.91 -53.30
N ASN A 123 -6.52 -22.93 -53.67
CA ASN A 123 -5.30 -22.53 -52.97
C ASN A 123 -5.64 -21.85 -51.63
N GLY A 124 -6.30 -22.57 -50.72
CA GLY A 124 -6.43 -22.19 -49.34
C GLY A 124 -5.22 -22.73 -48.59
N GLU A 125 -4.57 -21.90 -47.77
CA GLU A 125 -3.55 -22.37 -46.82
C GLU A 125 -4.04 -23.66 -46.15
N THR A 126 -3.28 -24.75 -46.29
CA THR A 126 -3.61 -26.05 -45.69
C THR A 126 -3.50 -25.93 -44.17
N ARG A 127 -4.58 -25.44 -43.54
CA ARG A 127 -4.70 -25.32 -42.08
C ARG A 127 -5.19 -26.64 -41.53
N ALA A 128 -4.31 -27.37 -40.86
CA ALA A 128 -4.71 -28.56 -40.12
C ALA A 128 -5.25 -28.13 -38.74
N ARG A 129 -6.48 -28.56 -38.41
CA ARG A 129 -7.03 -28.39 -37.06
C ARG A 129 -6.27 -29.32 -36.11
N LEU A 130 -5.67 -28.77 -35.07
CA LEU A 130 -5.01 -29.58 -34.04
C LEU A 130 -6.06 -30.38 -33.27
N SER A 131 -5.72 -31.61 -32.89
CA SER A 131 -6.58 -32.39 -32.00
C SER A 131 -6.73 -31.65 -30.67
N GLU A 132 -7.92 -31.67 -30.06
CA GLU A 132 -8.16 -30.99 -28.79
C GLU A 132 -7.13 -31.38 -27.71
N LYS A 133 -6.74 -32.66 -27.68
CA LYS A 133 -5.72 -33.17 -26.76
C LYS A 133 -4.38 -32.47 -26.96
N THR A 134 -3.92 -32.41 -28.21
CA THR A 134 -2.65 -31.75 -28.55
C THR A 134 -2.69 -30.25 -28.25
N SER A 135 -3.83 -29.59 -28.50
CA SER A 135 -3.98 -28.16 -28.19
C SER A 135 -3.93 -27.87 -26.67
N ARG A 136 -4.55 -28.72 -25.85
CA ARG A 136 -4.49 -28.61 -24.38
C ARG A 136 -3.07 -28.84 -23.86
N ASP A 137 -2.37 -29.84 -24.39
CA ASP A 137 -0.98 -30.13 -23.99
C ASP A 137 -0.03 -28.98 -24.36
N LEU A 138 -0.21 -28.36 -25.53
CA LEU A 138 0.56 -27.17 -25.95
C LEU A 138 0.29 -25.97 -25.03
N ILE A 139 -0.96 -25.71 -24.66
CA ILE A 139 -1.31 -24.62 -23.74
C ILE A 139 -0.72 -24.89 -22.35
N ALA A 140 -0.72 -26.14 -21.88
CA ALA A 140 -0.10 -26.52 -20.61
C ALA A 140 1.42 -26.28 -20.64
N LEU A 141 2.10 -26.68 -21.72
CA LEU A 141 3.54 -26.47 -21.91
C LEU A 141 3.89 -24.97 -21.96
N LEU A 142 3.10 -24.16 -22.66
CA LEU A 142 3.27 -22.71 -22.71
C LEU A 142 3.13 -22.06 -21.33
N ASN A 143 2.15 -22.49 -20.54
CA ASN A 143 1.99 -22.00 -19.16
C ASN A 143 3.19 -22.36 -18.26
N GLU A 144 3.80 -23.52 -18.45
CA GLU A 144 5.00 -23.92 -17.72
C GLU A 144 6.24 -23.13 -18.14
N ALA A 145 6.40 -22.90 -19.44
CA ALA A 145 7.47 -22.05 -19.98
C ALA A 145 7.35 -20.60 -19.48
N ASP A 146 6.15 -20.01 -19.48
CA ASP A 146 5.92 -18.66 -18.96
C ASP A 146 6.28 -18.56 -17.47
N ARG A 147 5.93 -19.59 -16.66
CA ARG A 147 6.33 -19.65 -15.24
C ARG A 147 7.84 -19.69 -15.05
N ALA A 148 8.56 -20.46 -15.88
CA ALA A 148 10.02 -20.53 -15.82
C ALA A 148 10.67 -19.19 -16.18
N VAL A 149 10.12 -18.47 -17.17
CA VAL A 149 10.57 -17.13 -17.56
C VAL A 149 10.32 -16.12 -16.44
N GLU A 150 9.16 -16.18 -15.77
CA GLU A 150 8.88 -15.32 -14.61
C GLU A 150 9.87 -15.55 -13.47
N GLN A 151 10.22 -16.81 -13.17
CA GLN A 151 11.22 -17.15 -12.15
C GLN A 151 12.62 -16.64 -12.52
N LEU A 152 13.03 -16.79 -13.79
CA LEU A 152 14.31 -16.27 -14.28
C LEU A 152 14.37 -14.74 -14.19
N ASN A 153 13.31 -14.04 -14.58
CA ASN A 153 13.23 -12.59 -14.47
C ASN A 153 13.29 -12.13 -13.01
N ALA A 154 12.61 -12.84 -12.09
CA ALA A 154 12.67 -12.53 -10.66
C ALA A 154 14.10 -12.68 -10.10
N CYS A 155 14.81 -13.73 -10.50
CA CYS A 155 16.20 -13.96 -10.11
C CYS A 155 17.15 -12.87 -10.67
N GLN A 156 16.98 -12.50 -11.94
CA GLN A 156 17.76 -11.43 -12.55
C GLN A 156 17.53 -10.06 -11.90
N ASP A 157 16.28 -9.73 -11.55
CA ASP A 157 15.94 -8.48 -10.87
C ASP A 157 16.55 -8.42 -9.47
N MET A 158 16.60 -9.55 -8.75
CA MET A 158 17.31 -9.63 -7.45
C MET A 158 18.82 -9.40 -7.60
N LEU A 159 19.48 -10.07 -8.55
CA LEU A 159 20.90 -9.90 -8.80
C LEU A 159 21.26 -8.46 -9.22
N GLN A 160 20.41 -7.80 -10.00
CA GLN A 160 20.62 -6.39 -10.37
C GLN A 160 20.48 -5.44 -9.18
N LYS A 161 19.53 -5.70 -8.27
CA LYS A 161 19.34 -4.91 -7.04
C LYS A 161 20.49 -5.09 -6.06
N GLU A 162 21.07 -6.28 -5.95
CA GLU A 162 22.26 -6.52 -5.12
C GLU A 162 23.51 -5.85 -5.69
N ARG A 163 23.68 -5.86 -7.02
CA ARG A 163 24.85 -5.26 -7.68
C ARG A 163 24.86 -3.72 -7.68
N ASN A 164 23.68 -3.09 -7.59
CA ASN A 164 23.53 -1.63 -7.60
C ASN A 164 23.47 -1.02 -6.18
N LYS A 165 23.80 -1.82 -5.15
CA LYS A 165 23.87 -1.43 -3.75
C LYS A 165 25.33 -1.26 -3.32
#